data_AF-A0A956R4N1-F1
#
_entry.id   AF-A0A956R4N1-F1
#
_cell.length_a   1.000
_cell.length_b   1.000
_cell.length_c   1.000
_cell.angle_alpha   90.00
_cell.angle_beta   90.00
_cell.angle_gamma   90.00
#
_symmetry.space_group_name_H-M   'P 1'
#
loop_
_entity.id
_entity.type
_entity.pdbx_description
1 polymer ?
#
loop_
_entity_poly.entity_id
_entity_poly.type
_entity_poly.pdbx_seq_one_letter_code
_entity_poly.pdbx_strand_id
1 'polypeptide(L)'
;MTGWRSARAWAPALVAAVCLGGLLLSSLDPVSPPPEVAEPRESRLDDQARALLGGLTVGDRIMGWTVQALDGPTEGVLRIDLGRDQVRFALMVDAVGARPEPPPVRTERYAIFYGHVQPPDTALPEGTIRATTHALARRLRAHEHDVVVPGL
;
A
#
# COMPACT_ATOMS: atom_id res chain seq x y z
N MET A 1 12.31 80.78 12.96
CA MET A 1 12.80 79.79 11.97
C MET A 1 13.56 78.70 12.73
N THR A 2 13.36 77.43 12.32
CA THR A 2 14.17 76.22 12.62
C THR A 2 14.27 75.74 14.09
N GLY A 3 14.15 74.46 14.45
CA GLY A 3 14.19 73.23 13.67
C GLY A 3 13.61 72.03 14.42
N TRP A 4 13.17 71.05 13.63
CA TRP A 4 12.37 69.88 14.01
C TRP A 4 13.13 68.81 14.81
N ARG A 5 12.31 68.08 15.58
CA ARG A 5 12.60 66.92 16.42
C ARG A 5 13.17 65.74 15.61
N SER A 6 14.30 65.21 16.07
CA SER A 6 14.99 64.05 15.50
C SER A 6 14.33 62.72 15.92
N ALA A 7 13.22 62.34 15.29
CA ALA A 7 12.56 61.05 15.50
C ALA A 7 13.17 59.92 14.63
N ARG A 8 14.49 59.70 14.71
CA ARG A 8 15.19 58.77 13.79
C ARG A 8 16.20 57.82 14.46
N ALA A 9 16.05 57.53 15.75
CA ALA A 9 17.00 56.68 16.48
C ALA A 9 16.51 55.26 16.79
N TRP A 10 15.26 54.90 16.52
CA TRP A 10 14.65 53.66 17.03
C TRP A 10 14.28 52.62 15.96
N ALA A 11 14.77 52.76 14.73
CA ALA A 11 14.51 51.79 13.67
C ALA A 11 15.30 50.46 13.77
N PRO A 12 16.57 50.40 14.24
CA PRO A 12 17.32 49.15 14.14
C PRO A 12 17.02 48.14 15.26
N ALA A 13 16.50 48.59 16.40
CA ALA A 13 16.23 47.71 17.54
C ALA A 13 14.98 46.83 17.35
N LEU A 14 13.97 47.32 16.62
CA LEU A 14 12.74 46.57 16.36
C LEU A 14 12.91 45.46 15.31
N VAL A 15 13.82 45.64 14.34
CA VAL A 15 14.09 44.62 13.31
C VAL A 15 14.82 43.41 13.90
N ALA A 16 15.75 43.62 14.83
CA ALA A 16 16.48 42.53 15.49
C ALA A 16 15.57 41.64 16.37
N ALA A 17 14.56 42.22 17.02
CA ALA A 17 13.60 41.47 17.85
C ALA A 17 12.67 40.56 17.02
N VAL A 18 12.28 40.99 15.81
CA VAL A 18 11.44 40.18 14.91
C VAL A 18 12.22 39.00 14.32
N CYS A 19 13.50 39.17 14.00
CA CYS A 19 14.34 38.08 13.51
C CYS A 19 14.62 37.00 14.59
N LEU A 20 14.75 37.38 15.86
CA LEU A 20 14.92 36.43 16.96
C LEU A 20 13.61 35.70 17.33
N GLY A 21 12.46 36.35 17.20
CA GLY A 21 11.15 35.70 17.40
C GLY A 21 10.80 34.67 16.32
N GLY A 22 11.19 34.91 15.07
CA GLY A 22 10.95 33.98 13.96
C GLY A 22 11.75 32.67 14.06
N LEU A 23 12.99 32.74 14.57
CA LEU A 23 13.86 31.56 14.74
C LEU A 23 13.41 30.62 15.86
N LEU A 24 12.66 31.12 16.85
CA LEU A 24 12.12 30.32 17.96
C LEU A 24 10.78 29.65 17.64
N LEU A 25 10.09 30.07 16.57
CA LEU A 25 8.84 29.44 16.11
C LEU A 25 9.08 28.37 15.03
N SER A 26 10.20 28.41 14.31
CA SER A 26 10.56 27.38 13.32
C SER A 26 11.03 26.05 13.93
N SER A 27 11.27 25.99 15.25
CA SER A 27 11.59 24.74 15.95
C SER A 27 10.36 23.93 16.35
N LEU A 28 9.15 24.42 16.04
CA LEU A 28 7.88 23.77 16.32
C LEU A 28 7.23 23.16 15.07
N ASP A 29 7.98 22.96 13.99
CA ASP A 29 7.50 22.11 12.92
C ASP A 29 7.75 20.66 13.38
N PRO A 30 6.71 19.89 13.77
CA PRO A 30 6.90 18.45 13.91
C PRO A 30 7.27 17.98 12.51
N VAL A 31 8.54 17.66 12.31
CA VAL A 31 9.02 16.95 11.14
C VAL A 31 8.11 15.75 11.00
N SER A 32 7.12 15.88 10.09
CA SER A 32 6.29 14.76 9.70
C SER A 32 7.29 13.76 9.15
N PRO A 33 7.46 12.58 9.77
CA PRO A 33 8.37 11.60 9.21
C PRO A 33 7.95 11.41 7.74
N PRO A 34 8.90 11.46 6.79
CA PRO A 34 8.56 11.18 5.40
C PRO A 34 7.78 9.85 5.39
N PRO A 35 6.69 9.73 4.60
CA PRO A 35 5.88 8.53 4.60
C PRO A 35 6.83 7.36 4.42
N GLU A 36 6.90 6.51 5.45
CA GLU A 36 7.78 5.36 5.46
C GLU A 36 7.35 4.52 4.27
N VAL A 37 8.09 4.65 3.17
CA VAL A 37 7.92 3.82 1.98
C VAL A 37 8.33 2.45 2.47
N ALA A 38 7.36 1.69 3.00
CA ALA A 38 7.63 0.38 3.56
C ALA A 38 8.46 -0.39 2.53
N GLU A 39 9.67 -0.78 2.94
CA GLU A 39 10.59 -1.45 2.03
C GLU A 39 9.90 -2.69 1.44
N PRO A 40 10.12 -3.01 0.15
CA PRO A 40 9.58 -4.22 -0.45
C PRO A 40 10.01 -5.42 0.40
N ARG A 41 9.04 -6.04 1.10
CA ARG A 41 9.29 -7.21 1.92
C ARG A 41 9.77 -8.32 0.98
N GLU A 42 10.91 -8.94 1.29
CA GLU A 42 11.48 -10.03 0.49
C GLU A 42 10.40 -11.10 0.23
N SER A 43 10.11 -11.38 -1.05
CA SER A 43 9.07 -12.34 -1.42
C SER A 43 9.45 -13.73 -0.94
N ARG A 44 8.62 -14.32 -0.06
CA ARG A 44 8.78 -15.68 0.46
C ARG A 44 7.93 -16.70 -0.30
N LEU A 45 7.60 -16.39 -1.56
CA LEU A 45 6.74 -17.21 -2.39
C LEU A 45 7.50 -18.43 -2.92
N ASP A 46 6.96 -19.62 -2.67
CA ASP A 46 7.51 -20.87 -3.22
C ASP A 46 7.33 -20.95 -4.75
N ASP A 47 8.14 -21.77 -5.42
CA ASP A 47 8.14 -21.87 -6.88
C ASP A 47 6.83 -22.44 -7.47
N GLN A 48 6.13 -23.33 -6.75
CA GLN A 48 4.86 -23.89 -7.19
C GLN A 48 3.73 -22.86 -7.05
N ALA A 49 3.68 -22.11 -5.95
CA ALA A 49 2.76 -20.99 -5.75
C ALA A 49 3.02 -19.91 -6.80
N ARG A 50 4.28 -19.64 -7.14
CA ARG A 50 4.62 -18.75 -8.26
C ARG A 50 4.14 -19.28 -9.61
N ALA A 51 4.32 -20.57 -9.87
CA ALA A 51 3.83 -21.21 -11.09
C ALA A 51 2.30 -21.18 -11.19
N LEU A 52 1.59 -21.42 -10.07
CA LEU A 52 0.13 -21.31 -9.99
C LEU A 52 -0.34 -19.89 -10.30
N LEU A 53 0.40 -18.89 -9.82
CA LEU A 53 0.21 -17.49 -10.16
C LEU A 53 0.71 -17.15 -11.57
N GLY A 54 1.02 -18.12 -12.45
CA GLY A 54 1.47 -17.85 -13.81
C GLY A 54 2.75 -17.02 -13.89
N GLY A 55 3.68 -17.26 -12.96
CA GLY A 55 4.95 -16.55 -12.89
C GLY A 55 4.84 -15.10 -12.39
N LEU A 56 3.78 -14.73 -11.67
CA LEU A 56 3.62 -13.38 -11.13
C LEU A 56 4.80 -12.99 -10.24
N THR A 57 5.32 -11.79 -10.42
CA THR A 57 6.45 -11.23 -9.65
C THR A 57 6.11 -9.87 -9.05
N VAL A 58 6.91 -9.45 -8.06
CA VAL A 58 6.82 -8.10 -7.50
C VAL A 58 7.14 -7.07 -8.59
N GLY A 59 6.34 -6.01 -8.66
CA GLY A 59 6.41 -4.99 -9.72
C GLY A 59 5.46 -5.23 -10.89
N ASP A 60 4.96 -6.46 -11.07
CA ASP A 60 3.93 -6.74 -12.09
C ASP A 60 2.62 -6.00 -11.79
N ARG A 61 1.77 -5.86 -12.81
CA ARG A 61 0.49 -5.16 -12.67
C ARG A 61 -0.71 -6.08 -12.85
N ILE A 62 -1.67 -5.94 -11.94
CA ILE A 62 -3.01 -6.54 -12.03
C ILE A 62 -4.03 -5.42 -12.10
N MET A 63 -4.67 -5.23 -13.27
CA MET A 63 -5.70 -4.21 -13.47
C MET A 63 -5.27 -2.80 -13.02
N GLY A 64 -4.02 -2.42 -13.30
CA GLY A 64 -3.46 -1.11 -12.92
C GLY A 64 -2.97 -1.00 -11.47
N TRP A 65 -3.06 -2.07 -10.68
CA TRP A 65 -2.46 -2.17 -9.35
C TRP A 65 -1.13 -2.91 -9.43
N THR A 66 -0.12 -2.42 -8.73
CA THR A 66 1.23 -3.01 -8.74
C THR A 66 1.33 -4.04 -7.63
N VAL A 67 1.86 -5.22 -7.93
CA VAL A 67 2.19 -6.24 -6.95
C VAL A 67 3.36 -5.73 -6.10
N GLN A 68 3.10 -5.54 -4.81
CA GLN A 68 4.08 -5.04 -3.85
C GLN A 68 4.77 -6.18 -3.10
N ALA A 69 4.02 -7.24 -2.78
CA ALA A 69 4.55 -8.43 -2.13
C ALA A 69 3.76 -9.68 -2.53
N LEU A 70 4.44 -10.83 -2.47
CA LEU A 70 3.89 -12.15 -2.66
C LEU A 70 4.42 -13.04 -1.54
N ASP A 71 3.52 -13.57 -0.73
CA ASP A 71 3.82 -14.34 0.47
C ASP A 71 3.02 -15.64 0.53
N GLY A 72 3.65 -16.70 1.06
CA GLY A 72 2.99 -17.97 1.33
C GLY A 72 3.19 -19.04 0.25
N PRO A 73 2.45 -20.15 0.36
CA PRO A 73 1.33 -20.38 1.28
C PRO A 73 1.79 -20.51 2.74
N THR A 74 1.17 -19.72 3.63
CA THR A 74 1.35 -19.80 5.08
C THR A 74 -0.02 -20.08 5.69
N GLU A 75 -0.13 -21.12 6.53
CA GLU A 75 -1.40 -21.51 7.17
C GLU A 75 -2.57 -21.71 6.19
N GLY A 76 -2.32 -22.25 4.99
CA GLY A 76 -3.40 -22.45 4.01
C GLY A 76 -3.68 -21.25 3.11
N VAL A 77 -2.90 -20.16 3.22
CA VAL A 77 -3.19 -18.88 2.58
C VAL A 77 -2.01 -18.38 1.76
N LEU A 78 -2.26 -18.13 0.49
CA LEU A 78 -1.36 -17.38 -0.40
C LEU A 78 -1.82 -15.92 -0.45
N ARG A 79 -0.92 -15.00 -0.13
CA ARG A 79 -1.20 -13.56 -0.01
C ARG A 79 -0.49 -12.76 -1.10
N ILE A 80 -1.25 -11.88 -1.75
CA ILE A 80 -0.77 -10.97 -2.79
C ILE A 80 -1.11 -9.55 -2.36
N ASP A 81 -0.10 -8.77 -1.96
CA ASP A 81 -0.29 -7.36 -1.62
C ASP A 81 -0.21 -6.51 -2.89
N LEU A 82 -1.25 -5.72 -3.12
CA LEU A 82 -1.40 -4.81 -4.25
C LEU A 82 -1.32 -3.36 -3.78
N GLY A 83 -0.65 -2.52 -4.55
CA GLY A 83 -0.48 -1.09 -4.25
C GLY A 83 -0.69 -0.22 -5.48
N ARG A 84 -1.35 0.92 -5.27
CA ARG A 84 -1.50 1.99 -6.25
C ARG A 84 -1.61 3.32 -5.52
N ASP A 85 -0.82 4.30 -5.96
CA ASP A 85 -0.73 5.60 -5.31
C ASP A 85 -0.40 5.44 -3.81
N GLN A 86 -1.23 5.97 -2.91
CA GLN A 86 -1.07 5.83 -1.46
C GLN A 86 -1.94 4.71 -0.86
N VAL A 87 -2.57 3.87 -1.70
CA VAL A 87 -3.52 2.85 -1.27
C VAL A 87 -2.94 1.45 -1.49
N ARG A 88 -3.12 0.59 -0.49
CA ARG A 88 -2.71 -0.82 -0.55
C ARG A 88 -3.85 -1.71 -0.09
N PHE A 89 -3.93 -2.93 -0.61
CA PHE A 89 -4.81 -3.97 -0.09
C PHE A 89 -4.27 -5.34 -0.49
N ALA A 90 -4.75 -6.39 0.16
CA ALA A 90 -4.33 -7.76 -0.11
C ALA A 90 -5.43 -8.55 -0.82
N LEU A 91 -5.02 -9.39 -1.77
CA LEU A 91 -5.79 -10.55 -2.22
C LEU A 91 -5.27 -11.78 -1.48
N MET A 92 -6.19 -12.64 -1.03
CA MET A 92 -5.88 -13.90 -0.35
C MET A 92 -6.46 -15.04 -1.15
N VAL A 93 -5.67 -16.09 -1.34
CA VAL A 93 -6.05 -17.32 -2.05
C VAL A 93 -5.95 -18.47 -1.08
N ASP A 94 -7.06 -19.17 -0.87
CA ASP A 94 -7.15 -20.38 -0.06
C ASP A 94 -7.72 -21.54 -0.88
N ALA A 95 -7.66 -22.76 -0.36
CA ALA A 95 -8.44 -23.88 -0.87
C ALA A 95 -9.95 -23.58 -0.83
N VAL A 96 -10.71 -24.05 -1.82
CA VAL A 96 -12.18 -24.03 -1.73
C VAL A 96 -12.64 -24.80 -0.49
N GLY A 97 -13.47 -24.16 0.33
CA GLY A 97 -14.00 -24.74 1.57
C GLY A 97 -13.10 -24.55 2.80
N ALA A 98 -11.93 -23.90 2.67
CA ALA A 98 -11.06 -23.60 3.80
C ALA A 98 -11.68 -22.61 4.80
N ARG A 99 -12.57 -21.72 4.32
CA ARG A 99 -13.30 -20.74 5.14
C ARG A 99 -14.81 -20.95 5.06
N PRO A 100 -15.56 -20.66 6.14
CA PRO A 100 -17.02 -20.75 6.14
C PRO A 100 -17.68 -19.62 5.35
N GLU A 101 -17.04 -18.45 5.21
CA GLU A 101 -17.60 -17.32 4.49
C GLU A 101 -17.58 -17.54 2.95
N PRO A 102 -18.63 -17.13 2.22
CA PRO A 102 -18.64 -17.27 0.77
C PRO A 102 -17.60 -16.34 0.13
N PRO A 103 -16.71 -16.85 -0.75
CA PRO A 103 -15.71 -16.01 -1.38
C PRO A 103 -16.33 -15.09 -2.44
N PRO A 104 -15.84 -13.85 -2.58
CA PRO A 104 -16.22 -12.95 -3.66
C PRO A 104 -16.07 -13.58 -5.06
N VAL A 105 -14.99 -14.35 -5.27
CA VAL A 105 -14.73 -15.09 -6.50
C VAL A 105 -14.11 -16.44 -6.14
N ARG A 106 -14.49 -17.49 -6.86
CA ARG A 106 -13.85 -18.82 -6.76
C ARG A 106 -13.50 -19.40 -8.13
N THR A 107 -12.51 -20.26 -8.12
CA THR A 107 -12.11 -21.17 -9.20
C THR A 107 -12.61 -22.59 -8.88
N GLU A 108 -12.12 -23.60 -9.59
CA GLU A 108 -12.46 -24.98 -9.24
C GLU A 108 -11.83 -25.38 -7.91
N ARG A 109 -10.55 -25.03 -7.70
CA ARG A 109 -9.78 -25.48 -6.53
C ARG A 109 -9.56 -24.40 -5.48
N TYR A 110 -9.60 -23.13 -5.88
CA TYR A 110 -9.23 -22.01 -5.01
C TYR A 110 -10.35 -20.98 -4.81
N ALA A 111 -10.44 -20.46 -3.58
CA ALA A 111 -11.28 -19.35 -3.18
C ALA A 111 -10.45 -18.07 -3.06
N ILE A 112 -10.98 -16.93 -3.53
CA ILE A 112 -10.28 -15.65 -3.55
C ILE A 112 -11.02 -14.63 -2.69
N PHE A 113 -10.32 -14.09 -1.70
CA PHE A 113 -10.80 -13.05 -0.79
C PHE A 113 -9.96 -11.77 -0.96
N TYR A 114 -10.43 -10.69 -0.35
CA TYR A 114 -9.71 -9.42 -0.29
C TYR A 114 -9.77 -8.84 1.13
N GLY A 115 -8.81 -8.00 1.49
CA GLY A 115 -8.78 -7.35 2.80
C GLY A 115 -7.55 -6.47 3.00
N HIS A 116 -7.27 -6.15 4.26
CA HIS A 116 -6.08 -5.39 4.66
C HIS A 116 -5.89 -4.06 3.90
N VAL A 117 -6.97 -3.32 3.68
CA VAL A 117 -6.88 -2.01 3.02
C VAL A 117 -6.10 -1.05 3.90
N GLN A 118 -5.12 -0.37 3.31
CA GLN A 118 -4.31 0.65 3.95
C GLN A 118 -4.29 1.94 3.10
N PRO A 119 -4.41 3.12 3.72
CA PRO A 119 -4.76 3.35 5.13
C PRO A 119 -6.14 2.74 5.51
N PRO A 120 -6.38 2.46 6.81
CA PRO A 120 -7.71 2.06 7.28
C PRO A 120 -8.79 3.05 6.82
N ASP A 121 -10.03 2.57 6.67
CA ASP A 121 -11.19 3.35 6.20
C ASP A 121 -11.07 3.95 4.78
N THR A 122 -10.00 3.64 4.04
CA THR A 122 -9.86 4.03 2.65
C THR A 122 -10.85 3.28 1.78
N ALA A 123 -11.70 4.02 1.05
CA ALA A 123 -12.57 3.45 0.04
C ALA A 123 -11.76 3.11 -1.22
N LEU A 124 -11.79 1.85 -1.64
CA LEU A 124 -11.22 1.44 -2.92
C LEU A 124 -12.11 1.97 -4.07
N PRO A 125 -11.52 2.37 -5.22
CA PRO A 125 -12.30 2.80 -6.37
C PRO A 125 -13.32 1.74 -6.80
N GLU A 126 -14.47 2.17 -7.29
CA GLU A 126 -15.57 1.28 -7.68
C GLU A 126 -15.08 0.21 -8.67
N GLY A 127 -15.52 -1.03 -8.47
CA GLY A 127 -15.15 -2.16 -9.33
C GLY A 127 -13.72 -2.69 -9.14
N THR A 128 -12.86 -2.04 -8.34
CA THR A 128 -11.48 -2.50 -8.09
C THR A 128 -11.43 -3.95 -7.60
N ILE A 129 -12.20 -4.27 -6.55
CA ILE A 129 -12.23 -5.62 -5.98
C ILE A 129 -12.68 -6.64 -7.02
N ARG A 130 -13.79 -6.38 -7.72
CA ARG A 130 -14.29 -7.26 -8.78
C ARG A 130 -13.24 -7.47 -9.87
N ALA A 131 -12.65 -6.39 -10.37
CA ALA A 131 -11.69 -6.45 -11.48
C ALA A 131 -10.42 -7.24 -11.08
N THR A 132 -9.85 -6.96 -9.92
CA THR A 132 -8.61 -7.59 -9.45
C THR A 132 -8.82 -9.05 -9.06
N THR A 133 -9.89 -9.38 -8.33
CA THR A 133 -10.23 -10.78 -7.98
C THR A 133 -10.54 -11.62 -9.21
N HIS A 134 -11.29 -11.10 -10.20
CA HIS A 134 -11.52 -11.83 -11.46
C HIS A 134 -10.26 -11.97 -12.31
N ALA A 135 -9.38 -10.96 -12.31
CA ALA A 135 -8.10 -11.06 -13.01
C ALA A 135 -7.21 -12.15 -12.39
N LEU A 136 -7.14 -12.20 -11.06
CA LEU A 136 -6.44 -13.26 -10.34
C LEU A 136 -7.07 -14.64 -10.60
N ALA A 137 -8.41 -14.74 -10.56
CA ALA A 137 -9.12 -15.98 -10.84
C ALA A 137 -8.83 -16.53 -12.26
N ARG A 138 -8.75 -15.66 -13.28
CA ARG A 138 -8.39 -16.09 -14.63
C ARG A 138 -6.99 -16.69 -14.69
N ARG A 139 -6.05 -16.08 -13.97
CA ARG A 139 -4.65 -16.54 -13.89
C ARG A 139 -4.57 -17.89 -13.18
N LEU A 140 -5.24 -18.03 -12.03
CA LEU A 140 -5.33 -19.31 -11.31
C LEU A 140 -5.94 -20.42 -12.18
N ARG A 141 -7.08 -20.17 -12.84
CA ARG A 141 -7.73 -21.16 -13.73
C ARG A 141 -6.83 -21.66 -14.85
N ALA A 142 -5.92 -20.81 -15.35
CA ALA A 142 -5.00 -21.19 -16.41
C ALA A 142 -3.93 -22.20 -15.95
N HIS A 143 -3.72 -22.35 -14.64
CA HIS A 143 -2.62 -23.15 -14.08
C HIS A 143 -3.07 -24.15 -13.01
N GLU A 144 -4.30 -24.08 -12.50
CA GLU A 144 -4.78 -24.90 -11.37
C GLU A 144 -4.87 -26.40 -11.66
N HIS A 145 -4.86 -26.80 -12.94
CA HIS A 145 -4.84 -28.21 -13.34
C HIS A 145 -3.42 -28.78 -13.43
N ASP A 146 -2.44 -27.94 -13.75
CA ASP A 146 -1.06 -28.36 -14.00
C ASP A 146 -0.16 -28.18 -12.77
N VAL A 147 -0.55 -27.29 -11.86
CA VAL A 147 0.22 -26.92 -10.68
C VAL A 147 -0.54 -27.33 -9.42
N VAL A 148 0.14 -28.13 -8.58
CA VAL A 148 -0.30 -28.44 -7.22
C VAL A 148 0.60 -27.67 -6.27
N VAL A 149 0.00 -26.82 -5.43
CA VAL A 149 0.72 -26.04 -4.42
C VAL A 149 0.53 -26.71 -3.06
N PRO A 150 1.59 -27.26 -2.44
CA PRO A 150 1.51 -27.85 -1.11
C PRO A 150 1.02 -26.82 -0.09
N GLY A 151 0.02 -27.22 0.71
CA GLY A 151 -0.53 -26.33 1.73
C GLY A 151 -1.56 -25.33 1.21
N LEU A 152 -2.04 -25.45 -0.04
CA LEU A 152 -3.28 -24.83 -0.54
C LEU A 152 -4.28 -25.89 -1.04
#